data_AF-A0A1H0AHL7-F1
#
_entry.id   AF-A0A1H0AHL7-F1
#
_cell.length_a   1.000
_cell.length_b   1.000
_cell.length_c   1.000
_cell.angle_alpha   90.00
_cell.angle_beta   90.00
_cell.angle_gamma   90.00
#
_symmetry.space_group_name_H-M   'P 1'
#
loop_
_entity.id
_entity.type
_entity.pdbx_description
1 polymer ?
#
loop_
_entity_poly.entity_id
_entity_poly.type
_entity_poly.pdbx_seq_one_letter_code
_entity_poly.pdbx_strand_id
1 'polypeptide(L)'
;YSKLANMFSSQDGLFEFYRFPASIQRSIYTSNLIENNNKGLKHHAKLKEQFPNEASLERFVCTYYSDYNRKQAARIHLGFNAAESDLVNMFDNPNR
;
A
#
# COMPACT_ATOMS: atom_id res chain seq x y z
N TYR A 1 -12.08 19.64 17.37
CA TYR A 1 -10.67 19.35 17.04
C TYR A 1 -10.19 20.25 15.90
N SER A 2 -9.86 21.51 16.18
CA SER A 2 -9.45 22.49 15.15
C SER A 2 -8.17 22.11 14.40
N LYS A 3 -7.20 21.51 15.10
CA LYS A 3 -5.96 21.03 14.48
C LYS A 3 -6.18 19.92 13.44
N LEU A 4 -7.09 18.98 13.73
CA LEU A 4 -7.42 17.91 12.78
C LEU A 4 -8.16 18.47 11.57
N ALA A 5 -9.14 19.36 11.80
CA ALA A 5 -9.84 20.03 10.71
C ALA A 5 -8.84 20.74 9.78
N ASN A 6 -7.93 21.54 10.33
CA ASN A 6 -6.92 22.25 9.54
C ASN A 6 -5.99 21.32 8.76
N MET A 7 -5.63 20.15 9.32
CA MET A 7 -4.77 19.16 8.65
C MET A 7 -5.46 18.53 7.43
N PHE A 8 -6.77 18.27 7.52
CA PHE A 8 -7.54 17.67 6.43
C PHE A 8 -8.09 18.71 5.44
N SER A 9 -8.26 19.96 5.86
CA SER A 9 -8.72 21.06 4.99
C SER A 9 -7.77 21.35 3.82
N SER A 10 -6.49 21.01 3.94
CA SER A 10 -5.49 21.20 2.88
C SER A 10 -5.18 19.94 2.08
N GLN A 11 -5.85 18.82 2.38
CA GLN A 11 -5.58 17.54 1.74
C GLN A 11 -6.55 17.33 0.57
N ASP A 12 -6.11 17.62 -0.63
CA ASP A 12 -6.86 17.25 -1.83
C ASP A 12 -6.93 15.72 -1.97
N GLY A 13 -8.07 15.21 -2.44
CA GLY A 13 -8.24 13.79 -2.72
C GLY A 13 -8.45 12.88 -1.51
N LEU A 14 -8.73 13.40 -0.31
CA LEU A 14 -9.03 12.60 0.90
C LEU A 14 -10.14 11.56 0.66
N PHE A 15 -11.08 11.88 -0.24
CA PHE A 15 -12.25 11.08 -0.56
C PHE A 15 -12.18 10.43 -1.95
N GLU A 16 -11.05 10.53 -2.65
CA GLU A 16 -10.92 10.02 -4.03
C GLU A 16 -11.12 8.51 -4.10
N PHE A 17 -10.85 7.79 -2.99
CA PHE A 17 -11.09 6.36 -2.89
C PHE A 17 -12.55 5.96 -3.12
N TYR A 18 -13.53 6.85 -2.92
CA TYR A 18 -14.94 6.57 -3.21
C TYR A 18 -15.25 6.46 -4.70
N ARG A 19 -14.36 6.96 -5.58
CA ARG A 19 -14.51 6.83 -7.03
C ARG A 19 -14.19 5.42 -7.54
N PHE A 20 -13.56 4.60 -6.71
CA PHE A 20 -13.26 3.22 -7.03
C PHE A 20 -14.42 2.29 -6.68
N PRO A 21 -14.49 1.08 -7.28
CA PRO A 21 -15.51 0.09 -6.97
C PRO A 21 -15.62 -0.20 -5.47
N ALA A 22 -16.84 -0.28 -4.96
CA ALA A 22 -17.12 -0.50 -3.54
C ALA A 22 -16.42 -1.75 -2.97
N SER A 23 -16.20 -2.76 -3.81
CA SER A 23 -15.48 -3.99 -3.48
C SER A 23 -14.03 -3.73 -3.02
N ILE A 24 -13.34 -2.70 -3.51
CA ILE A 24 -11.94 -2.39 -3.17
C ILE A 24 -11.76 -1.19 -2.24
N GLN A 25 -12.80 -0.39 -1.99
CA GLN A 25 -12.70 0.79 -1.11
C GLN A 25 -12.10 0.45 0.25
N ARG A 26 -12.54 -0.65 0.87
CA ARG A 26 -11.99 -1.12 2.16
C ARG A 26 -10.50 -1.42 2.11
N SER A 27 -10.02 -1.94 0.99
CA SER A 27 -8.61 -2.22 0.79
C SER A 27 -7.78 -0.96 0.55
N ILE A 28 -8.40 0.12 0.06
CA ILE A 28 -7.76 1.43 -0.14
C ILE A 28 -7.68 2.20 1.18
N TYR A 29 -8.79 2.31 1.93
CA TYR A 29 -8.81 3.14 3.15
C TYR A 29 -8.23 2.44 4.38
N THR A 30 -8.00 1.12 4.34
CA THR A 30 -7.36 0.40 5.46
C THR A 30 -5.86 0.60 5.48
N SER A 31 -5.29 0.86 6.66
CA SER A 31 -3.83 0.89 6.85
C SER A 31 -3.23 -0.49 7.08
N ASN A 32 -4.04 -1.55 7.19
CA ASN A 32 -3.56 -2.88 7.59
C ASN A 32 -2.47 -3.44 6.68
N LEU A 33 -2.56 -3.22 5.37
CA LEU A 33 -1.56 -3.70 4.40
C LEU A 33 -0.19 -3.06 4.65
N ILE A 34 -0.16 -1.73 4.73
CA ILE A 34 1.09 -0.97 4.93
C ILE A 34 1.63 -1.17 6.35
N GLU A 35 0.78 -1.24 7.37
CA GLU A 35 1.20 -1.44 8.76
C GLU A 35 1.76 -2.84 8.97
N ASN A 36 1.12 -3.88 8.42
CA ASN A 36 1.64 -5.24 8.51
C ASN A 36 2.97 -5.38 7.77
N ASN A 37 3.10 -4.76 6.59
CA ASN A 37 4.36 -4.75 5.84
C ASN A 37 5.47 -4.03 6.63
N ASN A 38 5.19 -2.81 7.12
CA ASN A 38 6.12 -2.02 7.92
C ASN A 38 6.52 -2.75 9.21
N LYS A 39 5.57 -3.42 9.88
CA LYS A 39 5.83 -4.22 11.07
C LYS A 39 6.79 -5.37 10.77
N GLY A 40 6.59 -6.05 9.64
CA GLY A 40 7.49 -7.09 9.16
C GLY A 40 8.90 -6.57 8.90
N LEU A 41 9.03 -5.49 8.11
CA LEU A 41 10.33 -4.87 7.80
C LEU A 41 11.05 -4.44 9.09
N LYS A 42 10.36 -3.74 10.00
CA LYS A 42 10.92 -3.31 11.29
C LYS A 42 11.38 -4.48 12.15
N HIS A 43 10.64 -5.59 12.16
CA HIS A 43 11.04 -6.79 12.90
C HIS A 43 12.37 -7.35 12.36
N HIS A 44 12.49 -7.54 11.04
CA HIS A 44 13.72 -8.06 10.44
C HIS A 44 14.89 -7.08 10.55
N ALA A 45 14.64 -5.78 10.46
CA ALA A 45 15.66 -4.75 10.62
C ALA A 45 16.24 -4.76 12.05
N LYS A 46 15.39 -4.93 13.08
CA LYS A 46 15.84 -5.04 14.48
C LYS A 46 16.77 -6.23 14.71
N LEU A 47 16.57 -7.35 14.01
CA LEU A 47 17.44 -8.53 14.12
C LEU A 47 18.84 -8.30 13.52
N LYS A 48 19.03 -7.27 12.68
CA LYS A 48 20.34 -6.95 12.09
C LYS A 48 21.23 -6.13 13.02
N GLU A 49 20.69 -5.63 14.14
CA GLU A 49 21.33 -4.75 15.15
C GLU A 49 21.95 -3.45 14.61
N GLN A 50 22.82 -3.52 13.60
CA GLN A 50 23.41 -2.39 12.88
C GLN A 50 23.64 -2.72 11.40
N PHE A 51 23.60 -1.70 10.54
CA PHE A 51 24.05 -1.81 9.16
C PHE A 51 25.43 -1.15 9.02
N PRO A 52 26.42 -1.81 8.38
CA PRO A 52 27.78 -1.26 8.27
C PRO A 52 27.89 -0.02 7.38
N ASN A 53 26.94 0.17 6.46
CA ASN A 53 26.80 1.34 5.59
C ASN A 53 25.41 1.36 4.93
N GLU A 54 25.10 2.47 4.26
CA GLU A 54 23.85 2.66 3.53
C GLU A 54 23.62 1.58 2.45
N ALA A 55 24.65 1.21 1.68
CA ALA A 55 24.52 0.16 0.68
C ALA A 55 24.12 -1.21 1.27
N SER A 56 24.51 -1.50 2.52
CA SER A 56 24.06 -2.71 3.23
C SER A 56 22.61 -2.63 3.68
N LEU A 57 22.12 -1.44 4.03
CA LEU A 57 20.71 -1.20 4.32
C LEU A 57 19.87 -1.38 3.05
N GLU A 58 20.30 -0.79 1.93
CA GLU A 58 19.64 -0.92 0.63
C GLU A 58 19.53 -2.39 0.20
N ARG A 59 20.63 -3.15 0.27
CA ARG A 59 20.61 -4.59 -0.03
C ARG A 59 19.64 -5.36 0.86
N PHE A 60 19.59 -5.05 2.15
CA PHE A 60 18.66 -5.66 3.09
C PHE A 60 17.21 -5.39 2.71
N VAL A 61 16.86 -4.11 2.45
CA VAL A 61 15.51 -3.71 2.06
C VAL A 61 15.11 -4.36 0.73
N CYS A 62 16.00 -4.32 -0.27
CA CYS A 62 15.77 -4.93 -1.58
C CYS A 62 15.53 -6.45 -1.47
N THR A 63 16.34 -7.15 -0.68
CA THR A 63 16.19 -8.59 -0.45
C THR A 63 14.86 -8.90 0.24
N TYR A 64 14.52 -8.16 1.31
CA TYR A 64 13.28 -8.32 2.05
C TYR A 64 12.05 -8.17 1.14
N TYR A 65 12.00 -7.12 0.33
CA TYR A 65 10.89 -6.87 -0.58
C TYR A 65 10.85 -7.84 -1.76
N SER A 66 12.00 -8.30 -2.26
CA SER A 66 12.05 -9.34 -3.29
C SER A 66 11.41 -10.64 -2.80
N ASP A 67 11.74 -11.07 -1.59
CA ASP A 67 11.16 -12.25 -0.97
C ASP A 67 9.66 -12.08 -0.66
N TYR A 68 9.29 -10.90 -0.14
CA TYR A 68 7.89 -10.57 0.13
C TYR A 68 7.07 -10.63 -1.16
N ASN A 69 7.50 -9.94 -2.22
CA ASN A 69 6.82 -9.89 -3.51
C ASN A 69 6.69 -11.29 -4.10
N ARG A 70 7.76 -12.10 -4.07
CA ARG A 70 7.71 -13.49 -4.55
C ARG A 70 6.65 -14.32 -3.83
N LYS A 71 6.50 -14.17 -2.50
CA LYS A 71 5.50 -14.88 -1.71
C LYS A 71 4.07 -14.41 -1.96
N GLN A 72 3.88 -13.13 -2.30
CA GLN A 72 2.56 -12.54 -2.52
C GLN A 72 2.15 -12.53 -4.00
N ALA A 73 3.05 -12.83 -4.94
CA ALA A 73 2.83 -12.68 -6.39
C ALA A 73 1.57 -13.38 -6.93
N ALA A 74 1.22 -14.55 -6.38
CA ALA A 74 0.05 -15.31 -6.81
C ALA A 74 -1.25 -14.93 -6.08
N ARG A 75 -1.22 -13.96 -5.17
CA ARG A 75 -2.38 -13.60 -4.34
C ARG A 75 -3.06 -12.36 -4.88
N ILE A 76 -4.38 -12.46 -5.02
CA ILE A 76 -5.24 -11.30 -5.29
C ILE A 76 -5.77 -10.79 -3.96
N HIS A 77 -5.61 -9.49 -3.73
CA HIS A 77 -6.11 -8.88 -2.50
C HIS A 77 -7.64 -8.81 -2.52
N LEU A 78 -8.22 -8.72 -1.33
CA LEU A 78 -9.66 -8.70 -1.12
C LEU A 78 -10.34 -7.65 -2.00
N GLY A 79 -11.42 -8.05 -2.67
CA GLY A 79 -12.21 -7.16 -3.53
C GLY A 79 -11.65 -6.97 -4.94
N PHE A 80 -10.33 -7.09 -5.15
CA PHE A 80 -9.70 -6.81 -6.45
C PHE A 80 -10.13 -7.78 -7.55
N ASN A 81 -10.35 -9.06 -7.22
CA ASN A 81 -10.86 -10.03 -8.20
C ASN A 81 -12.28 -9.66 -8.69
N ALA A 82 -13.12 -9.09 -7.82
CA ALA A 82 -14.47 -8.69 -8.18
C ALA A 82 -14.49 -7.33 -8.91
N ALA A 83 -13.48 -6.48 -8.67
CA ALA A 83 -13.37 -5.16 -9.27
C ALA A 83 -12.65 -5.16 -10.63
N GLU A 84 -12.13 -6.30 -11.09
CA GLU A 84 -11.27 -6.37 -12.28
C GLU A 84 -11.90 -5.70 -13.52
N SER A 85 -13.11 -6.12 -13.89
CA SER A 85 -13.83 -5.54 -15.04
C SER A 85 -14.10 -4.05 -14.88
N ASP A 86 -14.48 -3.60 -13.68
CA ASP A 86 -14.76 -2.18 -13.43
C ASP A 86 -13.49 -1.33 -13.54
N LEU A 87 -12.37 -1.84 -13.01
CA LEU A 87 -11.06 -1.18 -13.09
C LEU A 87 -10.55 -1.11 -14.53
N VAL A 88 -10.65 -2.20 -15.29
CA VAL A 88 -10.27 -2.23 -16.71
C VAL A 88 -11.06 -1.18 -17.48
N ASN A 89 -12.39 -1.15 -17.32
CA ASN A 89 -13.23 -0.15 -17.97
C ASN A 89 -12.91 1.30 -17.56
N MET A 90 -12.53 1.51 -16.28
CA MET A 90 -12.18 2.83 -15.75
C MET A 90 -10.87 3.38 -16.33
N PHE A 91 -9.90 2.51 -16.62
CA PHE A 91 -8.57 2.93 -17.09
C PHE A 91 -8.37 2.81 -18.61
N ASP A 92 -9.11 1.94 -19.30
CA ASP A 92 -8.97 1.73 -20.75
C ASP A 92 -9.88 2.63 -21.60
N ASN A 93 -10.80 3.38 -20.98
CA ASN A 93 -11.62 4.40 -21.65
C ASN A 93 -11.25 5.82 -21.18
N PRO A 94 -10.19 6.44 -21.73
CA PRO A 94 -9.72 7.76 -21.32
C PRO A 94 -10.65 8.93 -21.72
N ASN A 95 -11.78 8.68 -22.38
CA ASN A 95 -12.76 9.69 -22.80
C ASN A 95 -13.97 9.82 -21.85
N ARG A 96 -13.79 9.53 -20.57
CA ARG A 96 -14.73 9.87 -19.49
C ARG A 96 -14.07 10.73 -18.43
#